data_AF-A0A1V6BYF5-F1
#
_entry.id   AF-A0A1V6BYF5-F1
#
_cell.length_a   1.000
_cell.length_b   1.000
_cell.length_c   1.000
_cell.angle_alpha   90.00
_cell.angle_beta   90.00
_cell.angle_gamma   90.00
#
_symmetry.space_group_name_H-M   'P 1'
#
loop_
_entity.id
_entity.type
_entity.pdbx_description
1 polymer ?
#
loop_
_entity_poly.entity_id
_entity_poly.type
_entity_poly.pdbx_seq_one_letter_code
_entity_poly.pdbx_strand_id
1 'polypeptide(L)'
;MFINRSYKRLFVVISLFAAISLSPIQKSDYEKLTDRDRILLAISYYEVSIKYKNLKKDELAKSYLNEAKKIEADVEKYIKGELSIPPKTINIDWNSIFKEEASEDASSDDSKKNESNGVSSKNDEGVKKKLNALALLLLTMWR
;
A
#
# COMPACT_ATOMS: atom_id res chain seq x y z
N MET A 1 25.23 -37.07 -18.79
CA MET A 1 24.72 -36.27 -17.65
C MET A 1 23.25 -35.95 -17.91
N PHE A 2 22.34 -36.83 -17.46
CA PHE A 2 20.90 -36.68 -17.70
C PHE A 2 20.32 -35.70 -16.69
N ILE A 3 20.18 -34.43 -17.09
CA ILE A 3 19.38 -33.47 -16.33
C ILE A 3 17.94 -33.95 -16.41
N ASN A 4 17.47 -34.55 -15.32
CA ASN A 4 16.16 -35.17 -15.22
C ASN A 4 15.08 -34.13 -15.58
N ARG A 5 14.20 -34.46 -16.52
CA ARG A 5 13.19 -33.55 -17.10
C ARG A 5 12.31 -32.88 -16.02
N SER A 6 12.16 -33.55 -14.88
CA SER A 6 11.44 -33.07 -13.70
C SER A 6 12.10 -31.87 -13.02
N TYR A 7 13.44 -31.81 -12.95
CA TYR A 7 14.15 -30.68 -12.35
C TYR A 7 14.03 -29.41 -13.20
N LYS A 8 13.93 -29.55 -14.53
CA LYS A 8 13.68 -28.42 -15.42
C LYS A 8 12.30 -27.79 -15.17
N ARG A 9 11.28 -28.60 -14.91
CA ARG A 9 9.93 -28.11 -14.58
C ARG A 9 9.88 -27.47 -13.20
N LEU A 10 10.55 -28.08 -12.21
CA LEU A 10 10.64 -27.54 -10.85
C LEU A 10 11.34 -26.17 -10.82
N PHE A 11 12.44 -26.01 -11.58
CA PHE A 11 13.18 -24.76 -11.69
C PHE A 11 12.34 -23.62 -12.29
N VAL A 12 11.52 -23.91 -13.31
CA VAL A 12 10.63 -22.92 -13.94
C VAL A 12 9.54 -22.45 -12.98
N VAL A 13 8.98 -23.35 -12.17
CA VAL A 13 7.93 -22.97 -11.20
C VAL A 13 8.52 -22.12 -10.07
N ILE A 14 9.71 -22.47 -9.59
CA ILE A 14 10.41 -21.70 -8.55
C ILE A 14 10.81 -20.31 -9.06
N SER A 15 11.30 -20.19 -10.30
CA SER A 15 11.66 -18.88 -10.87
C SER A 15 10.44 -17.97 -11.07
N LEU A 16 9.30 -18.55 -11.47
CA LEU A 16 8.05 -17.80 -11.61
C LEU A 16 7.52 -17.29 -10.26
N PHE A 17 7.67 -18.07 -9.19
CA PHE A 17 7.24 -17.69 -7.84
C PHE A 17 8.13 -16.60 -7.21
N ALA A 18 9.43 -16.64 -7.47
CA ALA A 18 10.37 -15.60 -7.03
C ALA A 18 10.10 -14.23 -7.69
N ALA A 19 9.66 -14.22 -8.95
CA ALA A 19 9.34 -12.99 -9.67
C ALA A 19 8.08 -12.28 -9.14
N ILE A 20 7.09 -13.03 -8.61
CA ILE A 20 5.84 -12.45 -8.08
C ILE A 20 6.05 -11.87 -6.67
N SER A 21 6.95 -12.46 -5.89
CA SER A 21 7.19 -12.07 -4.48
C SER A 21 8.05 -10.81 -4.32
N LEU A 22 8.75 -10.37 -5.37
CA LEU A 22 9.52 -9.13 -5.42
C LEU A 22 8.76 -8.07 -6.23
N SER A 23 7.48 -7.85 -5.93
CA SER A 23 6.80 -6.67 -6.45
C SER A 23 7.37 -5.45 -5.73
N PRO A 24 8.08 -4.52 -6.41
CA PRO A 24 8.48 -3.27 -5.78
C PRO A 24 7.24 -2.53 -5.30
N ILE A 25 7.35 -1.83 -4.16
CA ILE A 25 6.26 -0.99 -3.64
C ILE A 25 5.82 -0.05 -4.76
N GLN A 26 4.53 -0.09 -5.08
CA GLN A 26 4.00 0.75 -6.14
C GLN A 26 3.96 2.19 -5.64
N LYS A 27 4.29 3.14 -6.52
CA LYS A 27 4.39 4.57 -6.18
C LYS A 27 3.12 5.10 -5.47
N SER A 28 1.96 4.56 -5.85
CA SER A 28 0.65 4.87 -5.27
C SER A 28 0.53 4.59 -3.78
N ASP A 29 1.34 3.68 -3.24
CA ASP A 29 1.21 3.19 -1.86
C ASP A 29 1.77 4.21 -0.86
N TYR A 30 2.79 4.98 -1.26
CA TYR A 30 3.37 6.03 -0.42
C TYR A 30 3.01 7.46 -0.85
N GLU A 31 2.49 7.67 -2.06
CA GLU A 31 1.94 8.98 -2.45
C GLU A 31 0.69 9.38 -1.63
N LYS A 32 -0.04 8.40 -1.08
CA LYS A 32 -1.21 8.63 -0.23
C LYS A 32 -0.85 8.82 1.25
N LEU A 33 0.40 8.59 1.64
CA LEU A 33 0.85 8.78 3.02
C LEU A 33 0.96 10.26 3.34
N THR A 34 0.76 10.61 4.61
CA THR A 34 1.15 11.94 5.10
C THR A 34 2.65 12.14 4.89
N ASP A 35 3.10 13.39 4.74
CA ASP A 35 4.53 13.68 4.57
C ASP A 35 5.36 13.06 5.69
N ARG A 36 4.86 13.14 6.93
CA ARG A 36 5.49 12.52 8.10
C ARG A 36 5.69 11.02 7.92
N ASP A 37 4.63 10.30 7.56
CA ASP A 37 4.68 8.85 7.47
C ASP A 37 5.52 8.38 6.28
N ARG A 38 5.48 9.12 5.16
CA ARG A 38 6.35 8.89 4.00
C ARG A 38 7.83 9.06 4.37
N ILE A 39 8.18 10.15 5.08
CA ILE A 39 9.54 10.41 5.54
C ILE A 39 10.01 9.32 6.52
N LEU A 40 9.17 8.92 7.48
CA LEU A 40 9.49 7.85 8.42
C LEU A 40 9.69 6.50 7.73
N LEU A 41 8.90 6.21 6.69
CA LEU A 41 9.08 5.02 5.87
C LEU A 41 10.44 5.05 5.14
N ALA A 42 10.79 6.17 4.52
CA ALA A 42 12.08 6.33 3.85
C ALA A 42 13.27 6.15 4.83
N ILE A 43 13.18 6.74 6.03
CA ILE A 43 14.17 6.56 7.11
C ILE A 43 14.31 5.08 7.46
N SER A 44 13.20 4.35 7.58
CA SER A 44 13.22 2.91 7.89
C SER A 44 13.98 2.11 6.83
N TYR A 45 13.74 2.38 5.54
CA TYR A 45 14.48 1.74 4.43
C TYR A 45 15.97 2.10 4.45
N TYR A 46 16.29 3.36 4.77
CA TYR A 46 17.67 3.81 4.91
C TYR A 46 18.40 3.05 6.02
N GLU A 47 17.79 2.89 7.20
CA GLU A 47 18.39 2.15 8.31
C GLU A 47 18.65 0.68 7.96
N VAL A 48 17.70 0.03 7.26
CA VAL A 48 17.88 -1.34 6.75
C VAL A 48 19.06 -1.42 5.79
N SER A 49 19.26 -0.41 4.94
CA SER A 49 20.43 -0.34 4.05
C SER A 49 21.76 -0.36 4.82
N ILE A 50 21.83 0.39 5.94
CA ILE A 50 23.02 0.43 6.80
C ILE A 50 23.24 -0.93 7.46
N LYS A 51 22.18 -1.60 7.93
CA LYS A 51 22.30 -2.96 8.49
C LYS A 51 22.86 -3.94 7.47
N TYR A 52 22.38 -3.92 6.22
CA TYR A 52 22.91 -4.79 5.17
C TYR A 52 24.35 -4.47 4.79
N LYS A 53 24.72 -3.18 4.77
CA LYS A 53 26.10 -2.75 4.54
C LYS A 53 27.05 -3.28 5.60
N ASN A 54 26.65 -3.22 6.88
CA ASN A 54 27.44 -3.76 7.99
C ASN A 54 27.60 -5.29 7.92
N LEU A 55 26.64 -5.98 7.30
CA LEU A 55 26.70 -7.42 7.02
C LEU A 55 27.48 -7.77 5.74
N LYS A 56 28.13 -6.80 5.09
CA LYS A 56 28.83 -6.96 3.80
C LYS A 56 27.92 -7.47 2.66
N LYS A 57 26.63 -7.15 2.74
CA LYS A 57 25.62 -7.47 1.72
C LYS A 57 25.37 -6.24 0.84
N ASP A 58 26.37 -5.85 0.05
CA ASP A 58 26.40 -4.54 -0.63
C ASP A 58 25.28 -4.34 -1.65
N GLU A 59 24.90 -5.38 -2.39
CA GLU A 59 23.80 -5.29 -3.37
C GLU A 59 22.46 -5.03 -2.70
N LEU A 60 22.18 -5.73 -1.59
CA LEU A 60 20.98 -5.50 -0.79
C LEU A 60 21.00 -4.11 -0.18
N ALA A 61 22.13 -3.70 0.41
CA ALA A 61 22.29 -2.35 0.95
C ALA A 61 21.98 -1.27 -0.11
N LYS A 62 22.54 -1.42 -1.31
CA LYS A 62 22.28 -0.50 -2.43
C LYS A 62 20.80 -0.49 -2.84
N SER A 63 20.17 -1.66 -2.89
CA SER A 63 18.74 -1.77 -3.23
C SER A 63 17.86 -1.01 -2.23
N TYR A 64 18.05 -1.25 -0.93
CA TYR A 64 17.27 -0.56 0.12
C TYR A 64 17.54 0.94 0.17
N LEU A 65 18.78 1.38 -0.07
CA LEU A 65 19.11 2.80 -0.16
C LEU A 65 18.42 3.47 -1.35
N ASN A 66 18.36 2.79 -2.50
CA ASN A 66 17.65 3.30 -3.67
C ASN A 66 16.15 3.41 -3.41
N GLU A 67 15.54 2.43 -2.75
CA GLU A 67 14.12 2.50 -2.38
C GLU A 67 13.84 3.66 -1.41
N ALA A 68 14.71 3.87 -0.40
CA ALA A 68 14.60 5.02 0.50
C ALA A 68 14.57 6.35 -0.28
N LYS A 69 15.49 6.53 -1.24
CA LYS A 69 15.59 7.74 -2.08
C LYS A 69 14.43 7.91 -3.06
N LYS A 70 13.76 6.82 -3.48
CA LYS A 70 12.55 6.90 -4.29
C LYS A 70 11.35 7.40 -3.47
N ILE A 71 11.27 7.00 -2.21
CA ILE A 71 10.21 7.42 -1.29
C ILE A 71 10.40 8.87 -0.85
N GLU A 72 11.63 9.25 -0.46
CA GLU A 72 11.99 10.61 -0.07
C GLU A 72 13.42 10.93 -0.53
N ALA A 73 13.54 11.84 -1.49
CA ALA A 73 14.83 12.18 -2.12
C ALA A 73 15.82 12.77 -1.10
N ASP A 74 15.31 13.52 -0.12
CA ASP A 74 16.10 14.19 0.91
C ASP A 74 16.29 13.35 2.18
N VAL A 75 16.04 12.02 2.14
CA VAL A 75 16.15 11.12 3.31
C VAL A 75 17.47 11.27 4.07
N GLU A 76 18.59 11.48 3.37
CA GLU A 76 19.91 11.66 4.00
C GLU A 76 19.99 12.91 4.88
N LYS A 77 19.27 13.99 4.51
CA LYS A 77 19.23 15.24 5.28
C LYS A 77 18.45 15.05 6.58
N TYR A 78 17.35 14.29 6.55
CA TYR A 78 16.60 13.94 7.76
C TYR A 78 17.44 13.09 8.71
N ILE A 79 18.16 12.09 8.20
CA ILE A 79 19.05 11.24 9.01
C ILE A 79 20.18 12.05 9.68
N LYS A 80 20.74 13.04 8.97
CA LYS A 80 21.78 13.94 9.50
C LYS A 80 21.25 15.01 10.45
N GLY A 81 19.92 15.14 10.58
CA GLY A 81 19.29 16.20 11.36
C GLY A 81 19.31 17.59 10.69
N GLU A 82 19.62 17.64 9.39
CA GLU A 82 19.55 18.88 8.60
C GLU A 82 18.09 19.28 8.28
N LEU A 83 17.19 18.29 8.21
CA LEU A 83 15.75 18.48 8.09
C LEU A 83 15.01 17.86 9.27
N SER A 84 13.94 18.52 9.74
CA SER A 84 13.08 18.00 10.80
C SER A 84 11.91 17.23 10.22
N ILE A 85 11.59 16.10 10.84
CA ILE A 85 10.38 15.34 10.52
C ILE A 85 9.16 16.21 10.87
N PRO A 86 8.19 16.40 9.97
CA PRO A 86 7.01 17.19 10.26
C PRO A 86 6.20 16.56 11.41
N PRO A 87 5.53 17.37 12.24
CA PRO A 87 4.68 16.87 13.31
C PRO A 87 3.51 16.07 12.73
N LYS A 88 2.94 15.17 13.53
CA LYS A 88 1.73 14.45 13.13
C LYS A 88 0.58 15.45 13.07
N THR A 89 0.06 15.69 11.87
CA THR A 89 -1.13 16.52 11.67
C THR A 89 -2.35 15.63 11.43
N ILE A 90 -3.49 16.05 11.96
CA ILE A 90 -4.79 15.44 11.68
C ILE A 90 -5.48 16.42 10.73
N ASN A 91 -5.73 16.00 9.50
CA ASN A 91 -6.53 16.78 8.56
C ASN A 91 -8.00 16.49 8.84
N ILE A 92 -8.72 17.46 9.40
CA ILE A 92 -10.16 17.35 9.66
C ILE A 92 -10.88 18.07 8.53
N ASP A 93 -11.70 17.33 7.78
CA ASP A 93 -12.56 17.92 6.73
C ASP A 93 -13.82 18.51 7.34
N TRP A 94 -13.69 19.72 7.89
CA TRP A 94 -14.78 20.47 8.49
C TRP A 94 -15.96 20.69 7.53
N ASN A 95 -15.70 20.81 6.23
CA ASN A 95 -16.76 21.05 5.24
C ASN A 95 -17.70 19.84 5.11
N SER A 96 -17.19 18.62 5.24
CA SER A 96 -18.02 17.42 5.21
C SER A 96 -18.81 17.22 6.51
N ILE A 97 -18.24 17.64 7.65
CA ILE A 97 -18.92 17.55 8.96
C ILE A 97 -20.14 18.49 9.01
N PHE A 98 -19.99 19.74 8.59
CA PHE A 98 -21.08 20.73 8.67
C PHE A 98 -22.08 20.68 7.51
N LYS A 99 -21.83 19.85 6.49
CA LYS A 99 -22.78 19.67 5.37
C LYS A 99 -24.00 18.83 5.75
N GLU A 100 -23.88 17.90 6.71
CA GLU A 100 -25.02 17.13 7.21
C GLU A 100 -25.96 17.98 8.07
N GLU A 101 -25.43 18.92 8.87
CA GLU A 101 -26.23 19.77 9.75
C GLU A 101 -26.97 20.90 9.00
N ALA A 102 -26.42 21.40 7.88
CA ALA A 102 -27.06 22.45 7.09
C ALA A 102 -28.34 21.98 6.35
N SER A 103 -28.60 20.67 6.27
CA SER A 103 -29.80 20.12 5.64
C SER A 103 -30.94 19.79 6.61
N GLU A 104 -30.73 19.83 7.93
CA GLU A 104 -31.79 19.52 8.91
C GLU A 104 -32.51 20.76 9.49
N ASP A 105 -31.89 21.95 9.45
CA ASP A 105 -32.49 23.18 10.02
C ASP A 105 -33.26 24.07 9.02
N ALA A 106 -33.42 23.62 7.77
CA ALA A 106 -34.21 24.33 6.75
C ALA A 106 -35.54 23.60 6.47
N SER A 107 -36.42 23.52 7.48
CA SER A 107 -37.81 23.12 7.28
C SER A 107 -38.75 24.27 7.63
N SER A 108 -39.26 24.95 6.60
CA SER A 108 -40.70 25.15 6.36
C SER A 108 -40.94 26.22 5.28
N ASP A 109 -41.17 25.83 4.03
CA ASP A 109 -42.42 26.21 3.32
C ASP A 109 -42.59 25.44 1.98
N ASP A 110 -43.85 25.32 1.61
CA ASP A 110 -44.55 24.38 0.75
C ASP A 110 -44.07 24.15 -0.71
N SER A 111 -44.20 22.88 -1.17
CA SER A 111 -45.07 22.43 -2.29
C SER A 111 -44.51 21.48 -3.39
N LYS A 112 -44.93 20.19 -3.24
CA LYS A 112 -45.46 19.19 -4.22
C LYS A 112 -44.78 18.79 -5.55
N LYS A 113 -44.64 17.44 -5.65
CA LYS A 113 -44.77 16.48 -6.79
C LYS A 113 -43.62 16.42 -7.82
N ASN A 114 -43.09 15.26 -8.25
CA ASN A 114 -43.54 13.86 -8.30
C ASN A 114 -42.34 12.88 -8.45
N GLU A 115 -42.50 11.66 -7.89
CA GLU A 115 -42.01 10.30 -8.25
C GLU A 115 -40.93 10.12 -9.38
N SER A 116 -39.96 9.19 -9.34
CA SER A 116 -39.96 7.80 -8.88
C SER A 116 -38.54 7.18 -8.78
N ASN A 117 -38.41 6.20 -7.88
CA ASN A 117 -37.61 4.96 -7.92
C ASN A 117 -36.08 4.96 -8.07
N GLY A 118 -35.42 4.31 -7.10
CA GLY A 118 -34.27 3.45 -7.41
C GLY A 118 -33.18 3.34 -6.33
N VAL A 119 -33.49 2.66 -5.22
CA VAL A 119 -32.45 2.08 -4.35
C VAL A 119 -31.66 1.04 -5.16
N SER A 120 -30.33 1.18 -5.26
CA SER A 120 -29.46 0.05 -5.56
C SER A 120 -28.06 0.25 -4.99
N SER A 121 -27.92 -0.09 -3.71
CA SER A 121 -26.66 -0.50 -3.11
C SER A 121 -26.18 -1.79 -3.78
N LYS A 122 -25.12 -1.73 -4.58
CA LYS A 122 -24.30 -2.89 -4.97
C LYS A 122 -22.88 -2.43 -5.26
N ASN A 123 -21.98 -2.63 -4.31
CA ASN A 123 -20.54 -2.79 -4.55
C ASN A 123 -19.85 -3.51 -3.38
N ASP A 124 -20.36 -4.68 -2.98
CA ASP A 124 -19.72 -5.52 -1.94
C ASP A 124 -19.53 -7.01 -2.33
N GLU A 125 -19.91 -7.42 -3.54
CA GLU A 125 -19.77 -8.83 -3.96
C GLU A 125 -18.42 -9.18 -4.61
N GLY A 126 -17.62 -8.18 -5.01
CA GLY A 126 -16.34 -8.41 -5.70
C GLY A 126 -15.19 -8.86 -4.77
N VAL A 127 -15.19 -8.42 -3.51
CA VAL A 127 -14.08 -8.67 -2.57
C VAL A 127 -14.23 -10.05 -1.90
N LYS A 128 -15.46 -10.48 -1.60
CA LYS A 128 -15.73 -11.77 -0.93
C LYS A 128 -15.43 -12.99 -1.83
N LYS A 129 -15.60 -12.88 -3.16
CA LYS A 129 -15.29 -13.99 -4.09
C LYS A 129 -13.78 -14.24 -4.24
N LYS A 130 -12.93 -13.21 -4.16
CA LYS A 130 -11.46 -13.38 -4.26
C LYS A 130 -10.85 -14.05 -3.02
N LEU A 131 -11.39 -13.77 -1.83
CA LEU A 131 -10.94 -14.38 -0.58
C LEU A 131 -11.25 -15.89 -0.54
N ASN A 132 -12.41 -16.31 -1.04
CA ASN A 132 -12.78 -17.73 -1.09
C ASN A 132 -11.93 -18.56 -2.06
N ALA A 133 -11.49 -17.97 -3.19
CA ALA A 133 -10.64 -18.68 -4.15
C ALA A 133 -9.21 -18.90 -3.61
N LEU A 134 -8.67 -17.94 -2.85
CA LEU A 134 -7.36 -18.07 -2.17
C LEU A 134 -7.41 -19.10 -1.04
N ALA A 135 -8.51 -19.14 -0.28
CA ALA A 135 -8.70 -20.12 0.79
C ALA A 135 -8.81 -21.56 0.25
N LEU A 136 -9.48 -21.76 -0.89
CA LEU A 136 -9.57 -23.06 -1.56
C LEU A 136 -8.23 -23.52 -2.15
N LEU A 137 -7.37 -22.61 -2.60
CA LEU A 137 -6.03 -22.92 -3.10
C LEU A 137 -5.06 -23.31 -1.97
N LEU A 138 -5.22 -22.73 -0.78
CA LEU A 138 -4.43 -23.10 0.40
C LEU A 138 -4.83 -24.47 0.97
N LEU A 139 -6.09 -24.90 0.82
CA LEU A 139 -6.54 -26.21 1.30
C LEU A 139 -6.06 -27.39 0.43
N THR A 140 -5.81 -27.18 -0.87
CA THR A 140 -5.36 -28.26 -1.78
C THR A 140 -3.85 -28.47 -1.75
N MET A 141 -3.09 -27.57 -1.13
CA MET A 141 -1.63 -27.68 -0.99
C MET A 141 -1.19 -28.44 0.26
N TRP A 142 -2.12 -28.91 1.10
CA TRP A 142 -1.83 -29.63 2.33
C TRP A 142 -2.46 -31.03 2.38
N ARG A 143 -2.36 -31.75 1.25
CA ARG A 143 -2.63 -33.19 1.19
C ARG A 143 -1.59 -33.91 0.34
#